data_AF-A0A954UET0-F1
#
_entry.id   AF-A0A954UET0-F1
#
_cell.length_a   1.000
_cell.length_b   1.000
_cell.length_c   1.000
_cell.angle_alpha   90.00
_cell.angle_beta   90.00
_cell.angle_gamma   90.00
#
_symmetry.space_group_name_H-M   'P 1'
#
loop_
_entity.id
_entity.type
_entity.pdbx_description
1 polymer ?
#
loop_
_entity_poly.entity_id
_entity_poly.type
_entity_poly.pdbx_seq_one_letter_code
_entity_poly.pdbx_strand_id
1 'polypeptide(L)'
;IAPFLKGGILKKMSPGIKLPEATVSAAFPDYGSPAEAFERLRAAVERAKSESMVAPHPAFGKMTHDEWYRLHLRHAEMHLSFARAE
;
A
#
# COMPACT_ATOMS: atom_id res chain seq x y z
N ILE A 1 7.95 12.17 -2.38
CA ILE A 1 8.69 11.39 -3.42
C ILE A 1 8.17 11.88 -4.77
N ALA A 2 9.05 12.14 -5.73
CA ALA A 2 8.73 12.99 -6.88
C ALA A 2 7.54 12.48 -7.74
N PRO A 3 6.65 13.36 -8.24
CA PRO A 3 5.51 13.02 -9.12
C PRO A 3 5.89 12.17 -10.35
N PHE A 4 7.16 12.19 -10.74
CA PHE A 4 7.70 11.53 -11.92
C PHE A 4 7.99 10.02 -11.73
N LEU A 5 7.96 9.49 -10.51
CA LEU A 5 8.20 8.06 -10.25
C LEU A 5 6.93 7.19 -10.29
N LYS A 6 5.74 7.80 -10.37
CA LYS A 6 4.46 7.04 -10.32
C LYS A 6 4.34 6.01 -11.44
N GLY A 7 4.80 6.32 -12.66
CA GLY A 7 4.66 5.43 -13.81
C GLY A 7 5.39 4.08 -13.66
N GLY A 8 6.53 4.05 -12.95
CA GLY A 8 7.25 2.81 -12.68
C GLY A 8 6.59 1.97 -11.58
N ILE A 9 6.21 2.64 -10.48
CA ILE A 9 5.56 2.01 -9.32
C ILE A 9 4.21 1.40 -9.68
N LEU A 10 3.42 2.08 -10.52
CA LEU A 10 2.14 1.57 -11.01
C LEU A 10 2.30 0.35 -11.94
N LYS A 11 3.50 0.11 -12.48
CA LYS A 11 3.80 -1.11 -13.25
C LYS A 11 4.24 -2.25 -12.33
N LYS A 12 5.17 -2.00 -11.41
CA LYS A 12 5.72 -3.00 -10.48
C LYS A 12 6.35 -2.32 -9.26
N MET A 13 6.12 -2.88 -8.07
CA MET A 13 6.83 -2.52 -6.84
C MET A 13 7.82 -3.62 -6.46
N SER A 14 9.09 -3.27 -6.33
CA SER A 14 10.13 -4.22 -5.92
C SER A 14 10.01 -4.51 -4.41
N PRO A 15 9.97 -5.78 -3.98
CA PRO A 15 9.96 -6.13 -2.56
C PRO A 15 11.32 -5.87 -1.92
N GLY A 16 11.34 -5.78 -0.59
CA GLY A 16 12.58 -5.74 0.21
C GLY A 16 13.23 -4.36 0.33
N ILE A 17 12.48 -3.29 0.10
CA ILE A 17 12.96 -1.91 0.34
C ILE A 17 13.24 -1.74 1.83
N LYS A 18 14.50 -1.45 2.17
CA LYS A 18 14.91 -1.10 3.54
C LYS A 18 14.77 0.40 3.74
N LEU A 19 13.86 0.80 4.62
CA LEU A 19 13.70 2.18 5.04
C LEU A 19 14.62 2.47 6.25
N PRO A 20 15.10 3.72 6.42
CA PRO A 20 15.76 4.12 7.66
C PRO A 20 14.82 3.93 8.87
N GLU A 21 15.37 3.50 10.01
CA GLU A 21 14.60 3.18 11.23
C GLU A 21 13.70 4.34 11.69
N ALA A 22 14.22 5.57 11.65
CA ALA A 22 13.46 6.77 11.97
C ALA A 22 12.22 6.98 11.08
N THR A 23 12.23 6.49 9.83
CA THR A 23 11.08 6.53 8.92
C THR A 23 10.06 5.45 9.25
N VAL A 24 10.49 4.28 9.71
CA VAL A 24 9.63 3.15 10.05
C VAL A 24 8.76 3.50 11.26
N SER A 25 9.36 4.00 12.34
CA SER A 25 8.63 4.29 13.59
C SER A 25 7.54 5.37 13.43
N ALA A 26 7.68 6.28 12.45
CA ALA A 26 6.69 7.32 12.19
C ALA A 26 5.57 6.88 11.22
N ALA A 27 5.83 5.86 10.39
CA ALA A 27 4.94 5.47 9.30
C ALA A 27 4.04 4.26 9.62
N PHE A 28 4.41 3.44 10.60
CA PHE A 28 3.73 2.17 10.88
C PHE A 28 3.31 2.10 12.36
N PRO A 29 2.07 2.49 12.71
CA PRO A 29 1.55 2.26 14.05
C PRO A 29 1.38 0.76 14.33
N ASP A 30 1.32 0.40 15.62
CA ASP A 30 1.06 -0.98 16.03
C ASP A 30 -0.30 -1.46 15.49
N TYR A 31 -0.28 -2.54 14.69
CA TYR A 31 -1.46 -3.12 14.06
C TYR A 31 -2.14 -4.18 14.94
N GLY A 32 -1.65 -4.41 16.16
CA GLY A 32 -2.16 -5.41 17.07
C GLY A 32 -1.76 -6.83 16.66
N SER A 33 -2.59 -7.80 17.00
CA SER A 33 -2.35 -9.20 16.68
C SER A 33 -2.49 -9.51 15.18
N PRO A 34 -1.88 -10.60 14.66
CA PRO A 34 -2.07 -11.02 13.27
C PRO A 34 -3.53 -11.21 12.86
N ALA A 35 -4.38 -11.69 13.77
CA ALA A 35 -5.81 -11.86 13.52
C ALA A 35 -6.52 -10.51 13.29
N GLU A 36 -6.24 -9.52 14.14
CA GLU A 36 -6.79 -8.16 13.99
C GLU A 36 -6.30 -7.49 12.70
N ALA A 37 -5.01 -7.66 12.38
CA ALA A 37 -4.45 -7.16 11.13
C ALA A 37 -5.15 -7.76 9.90
N PHE A 38 -5.50 -9.05 9.95
CA PHE A 38 -6.18 -9.74 8.85
C PHE A 38 -7.62 -9.26 8.66
N GLU A 39 -8.37 -9.04 9.75
CA GLU A 39 -9.71 -8.47 9.67
C GLU A 39 -9.68 -7.03 9.13
N ARG A 40 -8.70 -6.22 9.54
CA ARG A 40 -8.50 -4.86 8.99
C ARG A 40 -8.21 -4.88 7.50
N LEU A 41 -7.37 -5.82 7.04
CA LEU A 41 -7.08 -6.00 5.61
C LEU A 41 -8.35 -6.34 4.83
N ARG A 42 -9.18 -7.27 5.32
CA ARG A 42 -10.46 -7.62 4.70
C ARG A 42 -11.40 -6.44 4.59
N ALA A 43 -11.58 -5.69 5.68
CA ALA A 43 -12.42 -4.50 5.68
C ALA A 43 -11.92 -3.43 4.68
N ALA A 44 -10.59 -3.23 4.59
CA ALA A 44 -10.00 -2.33 3.61
C ALA A 44 -10.25 -2.76 2.16
N VAL A 45 -10.17 -4.07 1.87
CA VAL A 45 -10.48 -4.63 0.54
C VAL A 45 -11.95 -4.41 0.18
N GLU A 46 -12.89 -4.63 1.10
CA GLU A 46 -14.31 -4.40 0.85
C GLU A 46 -14.62 -2.92 0.58
N ARG A 47 -14.00 -2.00 1.35
CA ARG A 47 -14.10 -0.56 1.08
C ARG A 47 -13.53 -0.18 -0.28
N ALA A 48 -12.39 -0.75 -0.67
CA ALA A 48 -11.76 -0.47 -1.96
C ALA A 48 -12.61 -0.91 -3.16
N LYS A 49 -13.54 -1.86 -2.96
CA LYS A 49 -14.49 -2.30 -4.01
C LYS A 49 -15.70 -1.38 -4.15
N SER A 50 -16.11 -0.67 -3.10
CA SER A 50 -17.33 0.13 -3.08
C SER A 50 -17.10 1.65 -3.11
N GLU A 51 -15.92 2.10 -2.68
CA GLU A 51 -15.59 3.52 -2.55
C GLU A 51 -14.62 4.03 -3.62
N SER A 52 -14.73 5.32 -3.95
CA SER A 52 -13.77 6.00 -4.83
C SER A 52 -12.71 6.76 -4.03
N MET A 53 -11.44 6.39 -4.22
CA MET A 53 -10.28 7.08 -3.66
C MET A 53 -10.03 8.42 -4.35
N VAL A 54 -10.44 9.52 -3.69
CA VAL A 54 -10.34 10.90 -4.22
C VAL A 54 -9.35 11.78 -3.47
N ALA A 55 -8.86 11.32 -2.31
CA ALA A 55 -7.91 12.07 -1.51
C ALA A 55 -6.54 12.17 -2.22
N PRO A 56 -5.79 13.27 -2.01
CA PRO A 56 -4.40 13.36 -2.46
C PRO A 56 -3.53 12.30 -1.78
N HIS A 57 -2.71 11.57 -2.55
CA HIS A 57 -1.76 10.60 -2.02
C HIS A 57 -0.60 11.33 -1.30
N PRO A 58 -0.21 10.91 -0.08
CA PRO A 58 0.81 11.60 0.71
C PRO A 58 2.17 11.69 0.01
N ALA A 59 2.53 10.68 -0.80
CA ALA A 59 3.78 10.68 -1.56
C ALA A 59 3.67 11.18 -3.01
N PHE A 60 2.49 11.10 -3.66
CA PHE A 60 2.35 11.28 -5.12
C PHE A 60 1.37 12.42 -5.50
N GLY A 61 0.71 13.04 -4.52
CA GLY A 61 -0.26 14.10 -4.76
C GLY A 61 -1.54 13.60 -5.40
N LYS A 62 -2.11 14.39 -6.31
CA LYS A 62 -3.38 14.06 -6.99
C LYS A 62 -3.20 12.82 -7.88
N MET A 63 -4.06 11.82 -7.66
CA MET A 63 -4.12 10.59 -8.44
C MET A 63 -5.56 10.35 -8.91
N THR A 64 -5.72 9.73 -10.08
CA THR A 64 -7.04 9.21 -10.49
C THR A 64 -7.40 8.00 -9.63
N HIS A 65 -8.69 7.65 -9.62
CA HIS A 65 -9.16 6.43 -8.94
C HIS A 65 -8.41 5.17 -9.44
N ASP A 66 -8.20 5.05 -10.75
CA ASP A 66 -7.48 3.92 -11.35
C ASP A 66 -5.99 3.89 -10.96
N GLU A 67 -5.33 5.05 -10.89
CA GLU A 67 -3.95 5.13 -10.40
C GLU A 67 -3.87 4.69 -8.93
N TRP A 68 -4.83 5.12 -8.10
CA TRP A 68 -4.95 4.68 -6.71
C TRP A 68 -5.19 3.17 -6.59
N TYR A 69 -6.07 2.62 -7.42
CA TYR A 69 -6.39 1.19 -7.44
C TYR A 69 -5.17 0.35 -7.82
N ARG A 70 -4.48 0.72 -8.91
CA ARG A 70 -3.25 0.04 -9.35
C ARG A 70 -2.13 0.14 -8.32
N LEU A 71 -1.97 1.30 -7.67
CA LEU A 71 -0.97 1.47 -6.63
C LEU A 71 -1.19 0.49 -5.48
N HIS A 72 -2.41 0.42 -4.94
CA HIS A 72 -2.73 -0.50 -3.83
C HIS A 72 -2.54 -1.97 -4.22
N LEU A 73 -2.92 -2.37 -5.43
CA LEU A 73 -2.69 -3.72 -5.90
C LEU A 73 -1.20 -4.07 -5.96
N ARG A 74 -0.36 -3.20 -6.52
CA ARG A 74 1.09 -3.42 -6.58
C ARG A 74 1.74 -3.40 -5.20
N HIS A 75 1.22 -2.60 -4.29
CA HIS A 75 1.69 -2.56 -2.90
C HIS A 75 1.32 -3.86 -2.16
N ALA A 76 0.07 -4.30 -2.28
CA ALA A 76 -0.37 -5.57 -1.70
C ALA A 76 0.44 -6.76 -2.26
N GLU A 77 0.63 -6.82 -3.59
CA GLU A 77 1.44 -7.83 -4.27
C GLU A 77 2.87 -7.88 -3.71
N MET A 78 3.52 -6.72 -3.53
CA MET A 78 4.86 -6.62 -2.96
C MET A 78 4.92 -7.24 -1.56
N HIS A 79 3.98 -6.94 -0.67
CA HIS A 79 3.98 -7.50 0.69
C HIS A 79 3.63 -8.99 0.71
N LEU A 80 2.64 -9.41 -0.08
CA LEU A 80 2.20 -10.80 -0.12
C LEU A 80 3.23 -11.72 -0.80
N SER A 81 4.18 -11.18 -1.57
CA SER A 81 5.29 -11.98 -2.14
C SER A 81 6.19 -12.65 -1.10
N PHE A 82 6.15 -12.20 0.17
CA PHE A 82 6.86 -12.85 1.28
C PHE A 82 6.06 -13.97 1.95
N ALA A 83 4.75 -14.03 1.74
CA ALA A 83 3.92 -15.11 2.27
C ALA A 83 4.25 -16.40 1.52
N ARG A 84 4.56 -17.46 2.27
CA ARG A 84 4.70 -18.81 1.73
C ARG A 84 3.46 -19.61 2.10
N ALA A 85 2.95 -20.40 1.16
CA ALA A 85 2.07 -21.50 1.52
C ALA A 85 2.93 -22.54 2.25
N GLU A 86 2.50 -22.93 3.44
CA GLU A 86 3.05 -24.09 4.15
C GLU A 86 2.61 -25.40 3.47
#